data_AF-A6ESP0-F1
#
_entry.id   AF-A6ESP0-F1
#
_cell.length_a   1.000
_cell.length_b   1.000
_cell.length_c   1.000
_cell.angle_alpha   90.00
_cell.angle_beta   90.00
_cell.angle_gamma   90.00
#
_symmetry.space_group_name_H-M   'P 1'
#
loop_
_entity.id
_entity.type
_entity.pdbx_description
1 polymer ?
#
loop_
_entity_poly.entity_id
_entity_poly.type
_entity_poly.pdbx_seq_one_letter_code
_entity_poly.pdbx_strand_id
1 'polypeptide(L)'
;MKYLAPVIIVLLMVSCQKNTDLKPNEGKWRATLDLGDGNILPFLLDYHADNTFTVYNAKEEIEVTEITIIKDSIIIKMPVYEGVLKGVFTENTISGSFIKPNLNRIVPFSMQKVNAERFTTNRPATTEVQGNWETIFSPESSKNKYIAKGVFEQEGGKVTGTFRTTTGDYRYLEGVVEGDSLKLSTFDGAHAFLFKAVVNDSVMNGMFYSGNHWSEPFTAKKNVNYSLPAGDSLTFLKEGYDAFSFRFPDTEGQMVSLEDEIFDDKVVIVQLMGSWCPNCLDETKFYTKYYNDNKKKNIEFVALAFEYAPTKDKAIASINRLKKRIEVPYPILLAQHGSVSKKLAQEKLPMLNHVLSYPTTIIIDKKKQVRKIHTGFNGPATGGAYTTFVEEFDSFVGKLLLE
;
A
#
# COMPACT_ATOMS: atom_id res chain seq x y z
N MET A 1 -88.77 26.84 7.90
CA MET A 1 -87.44 26.89 8.54
C MET A 1 -86.43 26.24 7.61
N LYS A 2 -85.56 27.05 7.03
CA LYS A 2 -84.33 26.64 6.29
C LYS A 2 -83.30 26.16 7.30
N TYR A 3 -82.46 25.16 7.00
CA TYR A 3 -81.02 25.00 7.35
C TYR A 3 -80.59 23.60 6.83
N LEU A 4 -79.99 23.49 5.64
CA LEU A 4 -78.55 23.52 5.34
C LEU A 4 -77.74 22.41 6.04
N ALA A 5 -77.39 21.38 5.27
CA ALA A 5 -76.35 20.40 5.58
C ALA A 5 -74.96 21.02 5.43
N PRO A 6 -73.96 20.67 6.27
CA PRO A 6 -72.57 20.92 5.96
C PRO A 6 -71.92 19.65 5.39
N VAL A 7 -71.46 19.76 4.16
CA VAL A 7 -70.48 18.86 3.55
C VAL A 7 -69.12 19.17 4.19
N ILE A 8 -68.56 18.21 4.93
CA ILE A 8 -67.18 18.29 5.42
C ILE A 8 -66.27 17.68 4.34
N ILE A 9 -65.57 18.54 3.61
CA ILE A 9 -64.41 18.17 2.80
C ILE A 9 -63.20 18.56 3.63
N VAL A 10 -62.48 17.56 4.15
CA VAL A 10 -61.15 17.76 4.75
C VAL A 10 -60.14 17.18 3.77
N LEU A 11 -59.38 18.09 3.16
CA LEU A 11 -58.25 17.80 2.29
C LEU A 11 -57.23 16.92 3.01
N LEU A 12 -56.96 15.74 2.48
CA LEU A 12 -55.73 14.99 2.75
C LEU A 12 -54.57 15.74 2.11
N MET A 13 -53.82 16.51 2.91
CA MET A 13 -52.52 17.03 2.48
C MET A 13 -51.54 15.88 2.35
N VAL A 14 -51.42 15.33 1.15
CA VAL A 14 -50.33 14.44 0.76
C VAL A 14 -49.07 15.30 0.65
N SER A 15 -48.33 15.39 1.75
CA SER A 15 -46.97 15.90 1.74
C SER A 15 -46.10 14.92 0.96
N CYS A 16 -45.89 15.20 -0.33
CA CYS A 16 -44.80 14.61 -1.10
C CYS A 16 -43.48 15.17 -0.56
N GLN A 17 -42.94 14.57 0.51
CA GLN A 17 -41.51 14.70 0.79
C GLN A 17 -40.76 14.09 -0.39
N LYS A 18 -40.14 14.94 -1.23
CA LYS A 18 -39.07 14.51 -2.12
C LYS A 18 -38.01 13.88 -1.22
N ASN A 19 -37.92 12.56 -1.21
CA ASN A 19 -36.73 11.86 -0.72
C ASN A 19 -35.60 12.24 -1.67
N THR A 20 -34.92 13.35 -1.39
CA THR A 20 -33.59 13.59 -1.93
C THR A 20 -32.68 12.58 -1.25
N ASP A 21 -32.16 11.62 -2.01
CA ASP A 21 -31.13 10.71 -1.54
C ASP A 21 -29.96 11.56 -1.01
N LEU A 22 -29.76 11.53 0.30
CA LEU A 22 -28.67 12.25 0.95
C LEU A 22 -27.34 11.72 0.39
N LYS A 23 -26.49 12.63 -0.10
CA LYS A 23 -25.17 12.32 -0.65
C LYS A 23 -24.14 13.36 -0.21
N PRO A 24 -22.85 13.01 -0.12
CA PRO A 24 -21.78 13.99 0.02
C PRO A 24 -21.79 14.96 -1.16
N ASN A 25 -21.42 16.22 -0.92
CA ASN A 25 -21.24 17.19 -1.99
C ASN A 25 -19.95 16.91 -2.78
N GLU A 26 -20.02 17.07 -4.10
CA GLU A 26 -18.89 16.94 -5.02
C GLU A 26 -17.76 17.94 -4.70
N GLY A 27 -16.53 17.55 -5.01
CA GLY A 27 -15.34 18.40 -4.99
C GLY A 27 -14.35 17.97 -3.91
N LYS A 28 -13.55 18.93 -3.43
CA LYS A 28 -12.41 18.68 -2.56
C LYS A 28 -12.78 18.45 -1.11
N TRP A 29 -12.17 17.44 -0.53
CA TRP A 29 -12.30 17.06 0.88
C TRP A 29 -10.94 16.90 1.53
N ARG A 30 -10.90 17.24 2.81
CA ARG A 30 -9.76 16.97 3.69
C ARG A 30 -10.19 15.96 4.73
N ALA A 31 -9.47 14.84 4.79
CA ALA A 31 -9.63 13.82 5.81
C ALA A 31 -8.52 13.89 6.85
N THR A 32 -8.83 13.44 8.06
CA THR A 32 -7.90 13.28 9.17
C THR A 32 -8.13 11.97 9.89
N LEU A 33 -7.07 11.24 10.19
CA LEU A 33 -7.07 10.10 11.11
C LEU A 33 -6.46 10.53 12.45
N ASP A 34 -7.13 10.21 13.55
CA ASP A 34 -6.61 10.44 14.90
C ASP A 34 -5.75 9.24 15.34
N LEU A 35 -4.44 9.46 15.39
CA LEU A 35 -3.46 8.45 15.77
C LEU A 35 -3.21 8.40 17.30
N GLY A 36 -3.88 9.25 18.09
CA GLY A 36 -3.66 9.39 19.52
C GLY A 36 -2.61 10.46 19.88
N ASP A 37 -2.65 10.94 21.13
CA ASP A 37 -1.71 11.92 21.70
C ASP A 37 -1.52 13.19 20.86
N GLY A 38 -2.61 13.65 20.22
CA GLY A 38 -2.60 14.84 19.36
C GLY A 38 -1.92 14.62 18.00
N ASN A 39 -1.59 13.37 17.62
CA ASN A 39 -1.04 13.05 16.32
C ASN A 39 -2.16 12.85 15.31
N ILE A 40 -2.36 13.86 14.46
CA ILE A 40 -3.36 13.83 13.40
C ILE A 40 -2.67 13.58 12.07
N LEU A 41 -3.11 12.55 11.35
CA LEU A 41 -2.67 12.26 10.00
C LEU A 41 -3.68 12.82 8.99
N PRO A 42 -3.33 13.87 8.24
CA PRO A 42 -4.21 14.40 7.20
C PRO A 42 -3.95 13.77 5.83
N PHE A 43 -4.99 13.67 5.01
CA PHE A 43 -4.89 13.35 3.60
C PHE A 43 -6.01 14.03 2.80
N LEU A 44 -5.79 14.18 1.50
CA LEU A 44 -6.70 14.87 0.60
C LEU A 44 -7.38 13.87 -0.33
N LEU A 45 -8.61 14.21 -0.72
CA LEU A 45 -9.42 13.41 -1.61
C LEU A 45 -10.49 14.26 -2.30
N ASP A 46 -10.93 13.81 -3.46
CA ASP A 46 -12.04 14.39 -4.20
C ASP A 46 -13.21 13.41 -4.23
N TYR A 47 -14.42 13.92 -4.01
CA TYR A 47 -15.67 13.18 -4.22
C TYR A 47 -16.27 13.57 -5.57
N HIS A 48 -16.66 12.58 -6.36
CA HIS A 48 -17.11 12.76 -7.75
C HIS A 48 -18.60 12.50 -7.92
N ALA A 49 -19.19 13.05 -8.99
CA ALA A 49 -20.61 12.94 -9.30
C ALA A 49 -21.12 11.49 -9.49
N ASP A 50 -20.23 10.56 -9.87
CA ASP A 50 -20.52 9.14 -10.04
C ASP A 50 -20.48 8.33 -8.73
N ASN A 51 -20.33 9.01 -7.59
CA ASN A 51 -20.18 8.43 -6.24
C ASN A 51 -18.91 7.60 -6.10
N THR A 52 -17.80 8.15 -6.56
CA THR A 52 -16.45 7.64 -6.31
C THR A 52 -15.63 8.65 -5.51
N PHE A 53 -14.54 8.18 -4.90
CA PHE A 53 -13.51 9.05 -4.35
C PHE A 53 -12.18 8.85 -5.07
N THR A 54 -11.40 9.92 -5.22
CA THR A 54 -9.96 9.81 -5.52
C THR A 54 -9.17 10.25 -4.30
N VAL A 55 -8.32 9.38 -3.74
CA VAL A 55 -7.37 9.74 -2.67
C VAL A 55 -6.05 10.13 -3.29
N TYR A 56 -5.44 11.21 -2.79
CA TYR A 56 -4.18 11.74 -3.31
C TYR A 56 -3.02 11.53 -2.33
N ASN A 57 -1.88 11.07 -2.83
CA ASN A 57 -0.60 11.02 -2.12
C ASN A 57 0.53 11.47 -3.07
N ALA A 58 0.92 12.75 -3.02
CA ALA A 58 1.88 13.32 -3.98
C ALA A 58 1.46 13.02 -5.44
N LYS A 59 2.23 12.21 -6.16
CA LYS A 59 1.96 11.79 -7.56
C LYS A 59 1.02 10.58 -7.68
N GLU A 60 0.66 9.95 -6.56
CA GLU A 60 -0.26 8.82 -6.56
C GLU A 60 -1.71 9.27 -6.42
N GLU A 61 -2.56 8.69 -7.26
CA GLU A 61 -4.01 8.79 -7.23
C GLU A 61 -4.60 7.40 -7.03
N ILE A 62 -5.48 7.26 -6.04
CA ILE A 62 -6.14 6.00 -5.71
C ILE A 62 -7.65 6.19 -5.89
N GLU A 63 -8.18 5.61 -6.96
CA GLU A 63 -9.61 5.57 -7.21
C GLU A 63 -10.31 4.56 -6.29
N VAL A 64 -11.38 5.02 -5.63
CA VAL A 64 -12.19 4.24 -4.70
C VAL A 64 -13.63 4.18 -5.20
N THR A 65 -13.96 3.04 -5.80
CA THR A 65 -15.26 2.84 -6.48
C THR A 65 -16.29 2.08 -5.63
N GLU A 66 -15.88 1.45 -4.54
CA GLU A 66 -16.76 0.65 -3.67
C GLU A 66 -17.34 1.51 -2.54
N ILE A 67 -18.36 2.31 -2.86
CA ILE A 67 -19.08 3.15 -1.91
C ILE A 67 -20.49 2.60 -1.69
N THR A 68 -20.91 2.49 -0.42
CA THR A 68 -22.28 2.14 -0.05
C THR A 68 -22.85 3.24 0.83
N ILE A 69 -23.96 3.83 0.39
CA ILE A 69 -24.71 4.85 1.14
C ILE A 69 -26.08 4.27 1.50
N ILE A 70 -26.43 4.32 2.78
CA ILE A 70 -27.74 3.91 3.29
C ILE A 70 -28.18 4.99 4.29
N LYS A 71 -29.15 5.82 3.90
CA LYS A 71 -29.58 7.00 4.67
C LYS A 71 -28.38 7.92 4.95
N ASP A 72 -28.05 8.13 6.23
CA ASP A 72 -26.94 8.94 6.73
C ASP A 72 -25.66 8.12 6.98
N SER A 73 -25.65 6.83 6.63
CA SER A 73 -24.49 5.96 6.78
C SER A 73 -23.73 5.80 5.47
N ILE A 74 -22.40 5.86 5.53
CA ILE A 74 -21.50 5.65 4.39
C ILE A 74 -20.42 4.62 4.73
N ILE A 75 -20.15 3.74 3.76
CA ILE A 75 -19.06 2.76 3.80
C ILE A 75 -18.22 2.95 2.54
N ILE A 76 -16.94 3.20 2.71
CA ILE A 76 -15.95 3.40 1.63
C ILE A 76 -14.92 2.28 1.77
N LYS A 77 -14.93 1.32 0.85
CA LYS A 77 -13.98 0.20 0.86
C LYS A 77 -12.78 0.53 -0.02
N MET A 78 -11.59 0.54 0.57
CA MET A 78 -10.36 0.85 -0.16
C MET A 78 -10.09 -0.22 -1.23
N PRO A 79 -9.55 0.16 -2.40
CA PRO A 79 -9.26 -0.80 -3.46
C PRO A 79 -8.16 -1.77 -3.00
N VAL A 80 -8.25 -3.01 -3.48
CA VAL A 80 -7.32 -4.13 -3.22
C VAL A 80 -7.28 -4.60 -1.75
N TYR A 81 -7.09 -3.70 -0.80
CA TYR A 81 -6.91 -3.99 0.62
C TYR A 81 -8.23 -4.19 1.39
N GLU A 82 -8.11 -4.63 2.64
CA GLU A 82 -9.24 -4.83 3.56
C GLU A 82 -9.69 -3.56 4.29
N GLY A 83 -8.98 -2.44 4.11
CA GLY A 83 -9.25 -1.19 4.81
C GLY A 83 -10.62 -0.60 4.42
N VAL A 84 -11.40 -0.19 5.42
CA VAL A 84 -12.73 0.39 5.23
C VAL A 84 -12.88 1.65 6.07
N LEU A 85 -13.28 2.77 5.46
CA LEU A 85 -13.79 3.93 6.18
C LEU A 85 -15.30 3.75 6.34
N LYS A 86 -15.79 3.69 7.58
CA LYS A 86 -17.21 3.54 7.89
C LYS A 86 -17.65 4.63 8.85
N GLY A 87 -18.73 5.33 8.53
CA GLY A 87 -19.18 6.44 9.36
C GLY A 87 -20.57 6.94 9.01
N VAL A 88 -20.91 8.05 9.65
CA VAL A 88 -22.09 8.86 9.33
C VAL A 88 -21.68 10.09 8.53
N PHE A 89 -22.56 10.58 7.68
CA PHE A 89 -22.27 11.74 6.84
C PHE A 89 -23.42 12.75 6.79
N THR A 90 -23.03 13.99 6.55
CA THR A 90 -23.87 15.07 6.00
C THR A 90 -23.35 15.41 4.61
N GLU A 91 -23.97 16.38 3.94
CA GLU A 91 -23.47 16.87 2.65
C GLU A 91 -22.01 17.37 2.70
N ASN A 92 -21.51 17.84 3.86
CA ASN A 92 -20.19 18.48 3.97
C ASN A 92 -19.26 17.85 5.01
N THR A 93 -19.69 16.80 5.72
CA THR A 93 -18.90 16.13 6.76
C THR A 93 -19.08 14.63 6.73
N ILE A 94 -18.02 13.88 6.99
CA ILE A 94 -18.07 12.43 7.25
C ILE A 94 -17.28 12.16 8.53
N SER A 95 -17.82 11.38 9.46
CA SER A 95 -17.13 11.01 10.69
C SER A 95 -17.36 9.55 11.04
N GLY A 96 -16.32 8.85 11.49
CA GLY A 96 -16.43 7.45 11.88
C GLY A 96 -15.08 6.82 12.13
N SER A 97 -14.89 5.59 11.66
CA SER A 97 -13.68 4.82 11.87
C SER A 97 -13.12 4.21 10.59
N PHE A 98 -11.79 4.27 10.47
CA PHE A 98 -11.01 3.45 9.55
C PHE A 98 -10.74 2.11 10.21
N ILE A 99 -11.17 1.03 9.57
CA ILE A 99 -11.20 -0.32 10.13
C ILE A 99 -10.38 -1.26 9.25
N LYS A 100 -9.51 -2.07 9.88
CA LYS A 100 -8.87 -3.23 9.25
C LYS A 100 -9.28 -4.49 10.00
N PRO A 101 -10.32 -5.21 9.53
CA PRO A 101 -10.96 -6.27 10.29
C PRO A 101 -10.03 -7.43 10.68
N ASN A 102 -9.19 -7.91 9.76
CA ASN A 102 -8.32 -9.05 10.05
C ASN A 102 -7.19 -8.68 11.02
N LEU A 103 -6.80 -7.40 11.07
CA LEU A 103 -5.81 -6.89 12.01
C LEU A 103 -6.41 -6.44 13.36
N ASN A 104 -7.74 -6.42 13.49
CA ASN A 104 -8.46 -5.84 14.63
C ASN A 104 -8.01 -4.39 14.95
N ARG A 105 -7.83 -3.57 13.91
CA ARG A 105 -7.38 -2.17 14.05
C ARG A 105 -8.52 -1.22 13.71
N ILE A 106 -8.68 -0.19 14.55
CA ILE A 106 -9.70 0.85 14.41
C ILE A 106 -9.03 2.20 14.70
N VAL A 107 -9.14 3.14 13.77
CA VAL A 107 -8.61 4.51 13.89
C VAL A 107 -9.75 5.49 13.62
N PRO A 108 -10.08 6.40 14.55
CA PRO A 108 -11.10 7.43 14.30
C PRO A 108 -10.71 8.30 13.11
N PHE A 109 -11.69 8.67 12.28
CA PHE A 109 -11.48 9.62 11.19
C PHE A 109 -12.58 10.68 11.12
N SER A 110 -12.22 11.81 10.53
CA SER A 110 -13.14 12.88 10.12
C SER A 110 -12.78 13.34 8.72
N MET A 111 -13.78 13.74 7.94
CA MET A 111 -13.63 14.32 6.62
C MET A 111 -14.51 15.56 6.54
N GLN A 112 -13.99 16.62 5.95
CA GLN A 112 -14.71 17.86 5.74
C GLN A 112 -14.55 18.31 4.30
N LYS A 113 -15.66 18.76 3.68
CA LYS A 113 -15.62 19.41 2.37
C LYS A 113 -14.96 20.78 2.52
N VAL A 114 -13.76 20.91 1.97
CA VAL A 114 -12.98 22.14 2.05
C VAL A 114 -11.89 22.12 0.98
N ASN A 115 -11.60 23.28 0.40
CA ASN A 115 -10.40 23.49 -0.39
C ASN A 115 -9.27 23.89 0.57
N ALA A 116 -8.70 22.91 1.28
CA ALA A 116 -7.62 23.13 2.24
C ALA A 116 -6.36 22.36 1.86
N GLU A 117 -5.22 22.88 2.30
CA GLU A 117 -3.94 22.18 2.26
C GLU A 117 -3.96 20.93 3.14
N ARG A 118 -3.11 19.95 2.80
CA ARG A 118 -2.92 18.74 3.61
C ARG A 118 -2.52 19.10 5.04
N PHE A 119 -1.49 19.94 5.17
CA PHE A 119 -1.02 20.50 6.43
C PHE A 119 -1.14 22.03 6.41
N THR A 120 -1.80 22.59 7.43
CA THR A 120 -1.80 24.04 7.64
C THR A 120 -0.42 24.49 8.10
N THR A 121 0.07 25.60 7.54
CA THR A 121 1.32 26.26 7.94
C THR A 121 1.03 27.71 8.31
N ASN A 122 1.72 28.20 9.35
CA ASN A 122 1.58 29.54 9.90
C ASN A 122 2.87 30.37 9.75
N ARG A 123 3.97 29.75 9.31
CA ARG A 123 5.27 30.38 9.07
C ARG A 123 5.99 29.71 7.90
N PRO A 124 6.85 30.44 7.16
CA PRO A 124 7.61 29.86 6.06
C PRO A 124 8.62 28.82 6.55
N ALA A 125 9.07 27.95 5.64
CA ALA A 125 10.19 27.05 5.88
C ALA A 125 11.48 27.85 6.16
N THR A 126 12.24 27.45 7.18
CA THR A 126 13.57 28.01 7.50
C THR A 126 14.69 26.99 7.27
N THR A 127 14.35 25.81 6.76
CA THR A 127 15.28 24.71 6.49
C THR A 127 14.88 23.99 5.20
N GLU A 128 15.85 23.32 4.58
CA GLU A 128 15.67 22.57 3.34
C GLU A 128 15.92 21.08 3.58
N VAL A 129 14.93 20.25 3.23
CA VAL A 129 14.99 18.79 3.36
C VAL A 129 15.26 18.09 2.03
N GLN A 130 15.36 18.81 0.91
CA GLN A 130 15.63 18.23 -0.40
C GLN A 130 16.93 17.40 -0.41
N GLY A 131 16.85 16.25 -1.09
CA GLY A 131 17.97 15.37 -1.35
C GLY A 131 17.91 14.04 -0.58
N ASN A 132 19.08 13.42 -0.46
CA ASN A 132 19.24 12.10 0.15
C ASN A 132 19.63 12.21 1.62
N TRP A 133 18.99 11.37 2.43
CA TRP A 133 19.21 11.28 3.87
C TRP A 133 19.52 9.84 4.26
N GLU A 134 20.66 9.63 4.90
CA GLU A 134 21.00 8.37 5.56
C GLU A 134 20.20 8.28 6.86
N THR A 135 19.27 7.33 6.94
CA THR A 135 18.27 7.26 8.00
C THR A 135 18.42 5.97 8.80
N ILE A 136 18.22 6.07 10.12
CA ILE A 136 18.15 4.94 11.03
C ILE A 136 16.83 5.05 11.80
N PHE A 137 15.99 4.03 11.69
CA PHE A 137 14.79 3.87 12.48
C PHE A 137 15.09 3.06 13.73
N SER A 138 14.36 3.36 14.82
CA SER A 138 14.58 2.78 16.14
C SER A 138 16.07 2.77 16.58
N PRO A 139 16.81 3.90 16.49
CA PRO A 139 18.28 3.92 16.65
C PRO A 139 18.77 3.34 17.99
N GLU A 140 17.96 3.47 19.04
CA GLU A 140 18.26 2.98 20.40
C GLU A 140 17.87 1.51 20.63
N SER A 141 17.25 0.84 19.65
CA SER A 141 16.82 -0.56 19.76
C SER A 141 17.83 -1.52 19.14
N SER A 142 18.34 -2.48 19.91
CA SER A 142 19.19 -3.53 19.33
C SER A 142 18.43 -4.51 18.42
N LYS A 143 17.10 -4.61 18.59
CA LYS A 143 16.25 -5.58 17.87
C LYS A 143 15.50 -4.97 16.69
N ASN A 144 14.97 -3.76 16.87
CA ASN A 144 14.09 -3.13 15.89
C ASN A 144 14.80 -2.09 15.02
N LYS A 145 16.11 -1.87 15.21
CA LYS A 145 16.89 -0.94 14.41
C LYS A 145 17.01 -1.43 12.97
N TYR A 146 16.74 -0.53 12.02
CA TYR A 146 17.02 -0.76 10.60
C TYR A 146 17.46 0.52 9.91
N ILE A 147 18.20 0.34 8.81
CA ILE A 147 18.68 1.41 7.96
C ILE A 147 17.68 1.74 6.86
N ALA A 148 17.66 3.00 6.46
CA ALA A 148 16.84 3.51 5.39
C ALA A 148 17.54 4.68 4.68
N LYS A 149 17.04 5.02 3.49
CA LYS A 149 17.44 6.19 2.72
C LYS A 149 16.22 7.06 2.48
N GLY A 150 16.15 8.22 3.13
CA GLY A 150 15.19 9.27 2.79
C GLY A 150 15.55 9.90 1.45
N VAL A 151 14.56 10.10 0.58
CA VAL A 151 14.71 10.79 -0.71
C VAL A 151 13.57 11.79 -0.82
N PHE A 152 13.89 13.08 -0.79
CA PHE A 152 12.91 14.16 -0.78
C PHE A 152 13.13 15.18 -1.88
N GLU A 153 12.03 15.63 -2.46
CA GLU A 153 11.92 16.81 -3.32
C GLU A 153 11.21 17.91 -2.53
N GLN A 154 11.64 19.16 -2.69
CA GLN A 154 11.03 20.29 -2.01
C GLN A 154 10.82 21.46 -2.98
N GLU A 155 9.61 22.02 -2.96
CA GLU A 155 9.28 23.26 -3.66
C GLU A 155 8.67 24.25 -2.67
N GLY A 156 9.43 25.29 -2.32
CA GLY A 156 9.06 26.20 -1.24
C GLY A 156 8.89 25.44 0.08
N GLY A 157 7.69 25.51 0.67
CA GLY A 157 7.35 24.76 1.89
C GLY A 157 6.81 23.36 1.63
N LYS A 158 6.49 22.97 0.39
CA LYS A 158 5.90 21.67 0.06
C LYS A 158 7.00 20.62 -0.10
N VAL A 159 6.79 19.43 0.45
CA VAL A 159 7.73 18.31 0.38
C VAL A 159 7.02 17.06 -0.11
N THR A 160 7.68 16.34 -1.01
CA THR A 160 7.28 14.98 -1.40
C THR A 160 8.48 14.04 -1.34
N GLY A 161 8.25 12.76 -1.17
CA GLY A 161 9.34 11.78 -1.20
C GLY A 161 8.96 10.46 -0.57
N THR A 162 9.98 9.73 -0.13
CA THR A 162 9.80 8.46 0.57
C THR A 162 11.04 8.11 1.40
N PHE A 163 10.90 7.12 2.28
CA PHE A 163 12.04 6.42 2.87
C PHE A 163 12.14 5.05 2.22
N ARG A 164 13.30 4.74 1.64
CA ARG A 164 13.64 3.41 1.13
C ARG A 164 14.30 2.60 2.22
N THR A 165 13.98 1.33 2.35
CA THR A 165 14.65 0.38 3.24
C THR A 165 15.30 -0.73 2.40
N THR A 166 15.98 -1.68 3.05
CA THR A 166 16.48 -2.89 2.37
C THR A 166 15.36 -3.82 1.88
N THR A 167 14.10 -3.56 2.25
CA THR A 167 12.97 -4.46 2.00
C THR A 167 11.84 -3.80 1.21
N GLY A 168 11.92 -2.48 0.97
CA GLY A 168 10.90 -1.74 0.23
C GLY A 168 11.01 -0.24 0.44
N ASP A 169 9.88 0.43 0.50
CA ASP A 169 9.78 1.88 0.69
C ASP A 169 8.49 2.25 1.43
N TYR A 170 8.42 3.49 1.90
CA TYR A 170 7.28 4.04 2.63
C TYR A 170 6.26 4.76 1.75
N ARG A 171 6.21 4.35 0.47
CA ARG A 171 5.23 4.80 -0.51
C ARG A 171 5.32 6.32 -0.70
N TYR A 172 4.33 6.88 -1.38
CA TYR A 172 4.30 8.30 -1.71
C TYR A 172 3.98 9.12 -0.46
N LEU A 173 4.99 9.79 0.10
CA LEU A 173 4.83 10.74 1.20
C LEU A 173 4.63 12.15 0.64
N GLU A 174 3.68 12.88 1.20
CA GLU A 174 3.46 14.31 0.92
C GLU A 174 3.32 15.09 2.23
N GLY A 175 3.85 16.30 2.26
CA GLY A 175 3.60 17.23 3.35
C GLY A 175 4.36 18.53 3.20
N VAL A 176 4.86 19.05 4.32
CA VAL A 176 5.38 20.41 4.40
C VAL A 176 6.57 20.55 5.35
N VAL A 177 7.38 21.58 5.13
CA VAL A 177 8.30 22.16 6.11
C VAL A 177 7.74 23.50 6.60
N GLU A 178 7.64 23.65 7.92
CA GLU A 178 7.18 24.86 8.60
C GLU A 178 8.22 25.29 9.65
N GLY A 179 8.94 26.37 9.39
CA GLY A 179 10.17 26.67 10.12
C GLY A 179 11.18 25.54 9.96
N ASP A 180 11.55 24.93 11.08
CA ASP A 180 12.47 23.79 11.21
C ASP A 180 11.77 22.42 11.21
N SER A 181 10.44 22.39 11.10
CA SER A 181 9.65 21.19 11.34
C SER A 181 9.14 20.57 10.04
N LEU A 182 9.53 19.32 9.76
CA LEU A 182 9.02 18.49 8.68
C LEU A 182 7.79 17.69 9.14
N LYS A 183 6.73 17.71 8.35
CA LYS A 183 5.55 16.85 8.53
C LYS A 183 5.25 16.17 7.20
N LEU A 184 5.10 14.85 7.19
CA LEU A 184 4.74 14.06 6.01
C LEU A 184 3.64 13.06 6.36
N SER A 185 2.73 12.77 5.43
CA SER A 185 1.76 11.69 5.59
C SER A 185 1.51 10.94 4.29
N THR A 186 0.99 9.71 4.44
CA THR A 186 0.37 8.94 3.35
C THR A 186 -0.79 8.11 3.88
N PHE A 187 -1.82 7.97 3.04
CA PHE A 187 -2.93 7.06 3.29
C PHE A 187 -3.32 6.36 1.99
N ASP A 188 -3.12 5.05 1.93
CA ASP A 188 -3.39 4.23 0.74
C ASP A 188 -4.36 3.05 1.02
N GLY A 189 -4.99 3.06 2.20
CA GLY A 189 -5.87 1.98 2.67
C GLY A 189 -5.14 0.79 3.30
N ALA A 190 -3.85 0.59 3.00
CA ALA A 190 -2.97 -0.35 3.70
C ALA A 190 -2.08 0.34 4.73
N HIS A 191 -1.77 1.62 4.54
CA HIS A 191 -0.95 2.44 5.41
C HIS A 191 -1.73 3.66 5.90
N ALA A 192 -1.37 4.08 7.11
CA ALA A 192 -1.78 5.33 7.72
C ALA A 192 -0.51 5.88 8.37
N PHE A 193 0.39 6.43 7.55
CA PHE A 193 1.69 6.90 8.00
C PHE A 193 1.71 8.40 8.26
N LEU A 194 2.32 8.77 9.38
CA LEU A 194 2.64 10.15 9.73
C LEU A 194 4.10 10.22 10.18
N PHE A 195 4.86 11.14 9.61
CA PHE A 195 6.21 11.47 10.05
C PHE A 195 6.22 12.92 10.54
N LYS A 196 6.85 13.13 11.70
CA LYS A 196 7.08 14.45 12.28
C LYS A 196 8.54 14.53 12.67
N ALA A 197 9.27 15.53 12.20
CA ALA A 197 10.67 15.70 12.53
C ALA A 197 11.07 17.16 12.69
N VAL A 198 12.09 17.40 13.50
CA VAL A 198 12.82 18.66 13.56
C VAL A 198 14.10 18.50 12.75
N VAL A 199 14.40 19.50 11.92
CA VAL A 199 15.53 19.51 11.01
C VAL A 199 16.46 20.66 11.39
N ASN A 200 17.66 20.28 11.84
CA ASN A 200 18.73 21.19 12.20
C ASN A 200 19.90 20.97 11.24
N ASP A 201 20.06 21.88 10.29
CA ASP A 201 21.06 21.81 9.21
C ASP A 201 21.04 20.45 8.48
N SER A 202 22.02 19.59 8.77
CA SER A 202 22.21 18.30 8.11
C SER A 202 21.68 17.11 8.92
N VAL A 203 20.93 17.36 10.00
CA VAL A 203 20.38 16.31 10.88
C VAL A 203 18.87 16.48 11.02
N MET A 204 18.15 15.37 10.88
CA MET A 204 16.71 15.26 11.10
C MET A 204 16.47 14.27 12.24
N ASN A 205 15.69 14.65 13.24
CA ASN A 205 15.25 13.74 14.29
C ASN A 205 13.73 13.79 14.39
N GLY A 206 13.10 12.63 14.39
CA GLY A 206 11.65 12.56 14.30
C GLY A 206 11.03 11.30 14.85
N MET A 207 9.71 11.26 14.70
CA MET A 207 8.86 10.15 15.04
C MET A 207 8.08 9.72 13.79
N PHE A 208 8.05 8.41 13.56
CA PHE A 208 7.18 7.75 12.60
C PHE A 208 6.01 7.13 13.35
N TYR A 209 4.80 7.29 12.82
CA TYR A 209 3.57 6.68 13.31
C TYR A 209 2.92 5.85 12.20
N SER A 210 2.46 4.66 12.53
CA SER A 210 1.66 3.80 11.66
C SER A 210 0.34 3.50 12.35
N GLY A 211 -0.71 4.24 11.99
CA GLY A 211 -1.98 4.23 12.73
C GLY A 211 -1.78 4.64 14.20
N ASN A 212 -2.75 4.28 15.04
CA ASN A 212 -2.72 4.47 16.50
C ASN A 212 -2.10 3.27 17.27
N HIS A 213 -1.42 2.36 16.58
CA HIS A 213 -0.95 1.08 17.16
C HIS A 213 0.57 0.90 17.10
N TRP A 214 1.29 1.74 16.35
CA TRP A 214 2.74 1.68 16.25
C TRP A 214 3.33 3.07 16.08
N SER A 215 4.43 3.31 16.79
CA SER A 215 5.30 4.47 16.54
C SER A 215 6.74 4.12 16.87
N GLU A 216 7.68 4.80 16.22
CA GLU A 216 9.11 4.64 16.51
C GLU A 216 9.89 5.92 16.18
N PRO A 217 11.01 6.17 16.89
CA PRO A 217 11.89 7.28 16.57
C PRO A 217 12.74 6.97 15.34
N PHE A 218 13.16 8.03 14.64
CA PHE A 218 14.18 7.94 13.60
C PHE A 218 15.13 9.13 13.68
N THR A 219 16.35 8.89 13.23
CA THR A 219 17.35 9.94 12.99
C THR A 219 17.84 9.84 11.56
N ALA A 220 18.11 10.97 10.92
CA ALA A 220 18.66 10.98 9.57
C ALA A 220 19.72 12.07 9.41
N LYS A 221 20.73 11.79 8.58
CA LYS A 221 21.80 12.72 8.23
C LYS A 221 21.83 12.95 6.73
N LYS A 222 21.95 14.20 6.29
CA LYS A 222 22.05 14.52 4.87
C LYS A 222 23.30 13.85 4.29
N ASN A 223 23.12 12.99 3.30
CA ASN A 223 24.20 12.21 2.70
C ASN A 223 23.86 11.91 1.24
N VAL A 224 24.40 12.73 0.33
CA VAL A 224 24.11 12.66 -1.11
C VAL A 224 24.56 11.34 -1.73
N ASN A 225 25.63 10.74 -1.20
CA ASN A 225 26.26 9.52 -1.71
C ASN A 225 25.79 8.24 -1.01
N TYR A 226 24.82 8.33 -0.09
CA TYR A 226 24.34 7.16 0.63
C TYR A 226 23.60 6.20 -0.31
N SER A 227 23.94 4.91 -0.23
CA SER A 227 23.27 3.82 -0.94
C SER A 227 22.93 2.71 0.04
N LEU A 228 21.76 2.10 -0.14
CA LEU A 228 21.38 0.89 0.59
C LEU A 228 22.13 -0.33 0.03
N PRO A 229 22.30 -1.39 0.84
CA PRO A 229 22.75 -2.69 0.35
C PRO A 229 21.92 -3.18 -0.85
N ALA A 230 22.56 -3.90 -1.77
CA ALA A 230 21.88 -4.47 -2.92
C ALA A 230 20.86 -5.54 -2.48
N GLY A 231 19.67 -5.54 -3.12
CA GLY A 231 18.59 -6.46 -2.77
C GLY A 231 18.88 -7.92 -3.13
N ASP A 232 19.84 -8.17 -4.03
CA ASP A 232 20.16 -9.51 -4.54
C ASP A 232 21.22 -10.28 -3.75
N SER A 233 21.81 -9.67 -2.72
CA SER A 233 22.75 -10.35 -1.82
C SER A 233 22.11 -10.83 -0.51
N LEU A 234 20.84 -10.50 -0.25
CA LEU A 234 20.21 -10.70 1.05
C LEU A 234 19.69 -12.15 1.21
N THR A 235 18.95 -12.64 0.23
CA THR A 235 18.43 -14.01 0.20
C THR A 235 19.12 -14.83 -0.87
N PHE A 236 19.54 -16.05 -0.54
CA PHE A 236 20.23 -16.98 -1.44
C PHE A 236 19.88 -18.44 -1.12
N LEU A 237 20.15 -19.35 -2.06
CA LEU A 237 20.03 -20.79 -1.82
C LEU A 237 21.12 -21.26 -0.84
N LYS A 238 20.73 -22.04 0.17
CA LYS A 238 21.69 -22.65 1.10
C LYS A 238 22.61 -23.62 0.36
N GLU A 239 23.82 -23.77 0.90
CA GLU A 239 24.74 -24.83 0.46
C GLU A 239 24.06 -26.21 0.55
N GLY A 240 24.25 -27.03 -0.49
CA GLY A 240 23.58 -28.33 -0.63
C GLY A 240 22.18 -28.30 -1.25
N TYR A 241 21.65 -27.11 -1.58
CA TYR A 241 20.45 -26.97 -2.40
C TYR A 241 20.81 -26.43 -3.79
N ASP A 242 20.63 -27.25 -4.82
CA ASP A 242 20.92 -26.88 -6.20
C ASP A 242 19.71 -26.30 -6.95
N ALA A 243 18.51 -26.40 -6.36
CA ALA A 243 17.27 -25.99 -6.98
C ALA A 243 16.30 -25.32 -6.00
N PHE A 244 15.44 -24.47 -6.54
CA PHE A 244 14.24 -24.00 -5.86
C PHE A 244 13.09 -24.97 -6.14
N SER A 245 12.19 -25.16 -5.17
CA SER A 245 11.00 -25.97 -5.33
C SER A 245 9.86 -25.40 -4.49
N PHE A 246 8.64 -25.59 -4.96
CA PHE A 246 7.43 -25.22 -4.23
C PHE A 246 6.30 -26.16 -4.62
N ARG A 247 5.33 -26.32 -3.71
CA ARG A 247 4.08 -27.01 -4.03
C ARG A 247 2.98 -26.50 -3.12
N PHE A 248 2.07 -25.70 -3.67
CA PHE A 248 1.01 -25.02 -2.91
C PHE A 248 -0.31 -25.00 -3.68
N PRO A 249 -1.46 -24.94 -2.98
CA PRO A 249 -2.76 -24.85 -3.64
C PRO A 249 -2.98 -23.44 -4.21
N ASP A 250 -3.58 -23.36 -5.38
CA ASP A 250 -4.13 -22.11 -5.93
C ASP A 250 -5.41 -21.68 -5.20
N THR A 251 -6.06 -20.63 -5.71
CA THR A 251 -7.32 -20.09 -5.16
C THR A 251 -8.53 -21.02 -5.32
N GLU A 252 -8.42 -22.06 -6.16
CA GLU A 252 -9.44 -23.08 -6.40
C GLU A 252 -9.14 -24.38 -5.64
N GLY A 253 -7.95 -24.50 -5.04
CA GLY A 253 -7.49 -25.66 -4.29
C GLY A 253 -6.67 -26.65 -5.12
N GLN A 254 -6.37 -26.34 -6.39
CA GLN A 254 -5.53 -27.17 -7.24
C GLN A 254 -4.07 -26.99 -6.82
N MET A 255 -3.37 -28.10 -6.57
CA MET A 255 -1.95 -28.05 -6.21
C MET A 255 -1.11 -27.73 -7.43
N VAL A 256 -0.30 -26.67 -7.33
CA VAL A 256 0.63 -26.24 -8.37
C VAL A 256 2.06 -26.38 -7.85
N SER A 257 2.96 -26.86 -8.70
CA SER A 257 4.38 -27.10 -8.39
C SER A 257 5.29 -26.60 -9.52
N LEU A 258 6.58 -26.36 -9.22
CA LEU A 258 7.56 -25.94 -10.26
C LEU A 258 7.80 -27.05 -11.30
N GLU A 259 7.44 -28.28 -10.95
CA GLU A 259 7.53 -29.46 -11.78
C GLU A 259 6.37 -29.59 -12.78
N ASP A 260 5.35 -28.73 -12.70
CA ASP A 260 4.20 -28.76 -13.61
C ASP A 260 4.59 -28.29 -15.03
N GLU A 261 3.99 -28.91 -16.06
CA GLU A 261 4.29 -28.68 -17.49
C GLU A 261 4.20 -27.21 -17.90
N ILE A 262 3.39 -26.40 -17.22
CA ILE A 262 3.27 -24.97 -17.51
C ILE A 262 4.60 -24.22 -17.36
N PHE A 263 5.52 -24.74 -16.55
CA PHE A 263 6.82 -24.15 -16.24
C PHE A 263 8.00 -24.77 -17.02
N ASP A 264 7.77 -25.81 -17.80
CA ASP A 264 8.84 -26.50 -18.54
C ASP A 264 9.36 -25.66 -19.72
N ASP A 265 10.69 -25.69 -19.93
CA ASP A 265 11.40 -24.93 -20.97
C ASP A 265 11.14 -23.40 -20.96
N LYS A 266 10.77 -22.85 -19.80
CA LYS A 266 10.46 -21.43 -19.62
C LYS A 266 11.29 -20.80 -18.51
N VAL A 267 11.54 -19.50 -18.65
CA VAL A 267 12.01 -18.66 -17.55
C VAL A 267 10.87 -18.49 -16.57
N VAL A 268 11.08 -18.80 -15.28
CA VAL A 268 10.03 -18.72 -14.26
C VAL A 268 10.36 -17.61 -13.28
N ILE A 269 9.42 -16.68 -13.09
CA ILE A 269 9.49 -15.62 -12.09
C ILE A 269 8.58 -15.99 -10.91
N VAL A 270 9.18 -16.31 -9.77
CA VAL A 270 8.45 -16.62 -8.54
C VAL A 270 8.41 -15.39 -7.64
N GLN A 271 7.21 -14.96 -7.24
CA GLN A 271 6.98 -13.83 -6.35
C GLN A 271 6.55 -14.29 -4.96
N LEU A 272 7.37 -14.10 -3.92
CA LEU A 272 6.92 -14.28 -2.53
C LEU A 272 6.20 -13.02 -2.06
N MET A 273 4.92 -13.11 -1.74
CA MET A 273 4.09 -11.91 -1.54
C MET A 273 3.01 -12.07 -0.47
N GLY A 274 2.29 -11.00 -0.19
CA GLY A 274 1.02 -11.05 0.54
C GLY A 274 0.07 -9.96 0.01
N SER A 275 -1.23 -10.27 -0.09
CA SER A 275 -2.24 -9.34 -0.62
C SER A 275 -2.42 -8.05 0.19
N TRP A 276 -1.92 -8.06 1.43
CA TRP A 276 -1.93 -6.95 2.38
C TRP A 276 -0.70 -6.02 2.26
N CYS A 277 0.29 -6.35 1.44
CA CYS A 277 1.59 -5.69 1.35
C CYS A 277 1.64 -4.71 0.16
N PRO A 278 1.82 -3.39 0.38
CA PRO A 278 1.77 -2.42 -0.73
C PRO A 278 2.92 -2.50 -1.73
N ASN A 279 4.14 -2.77 -1.27
CA ASN A 279 5.26 -3.01 -2.20
C ASN A 279 5.02 -4.27 -3.05
N CYS A 280 4.33 -5.26 -2.50
CA CYS A 280 3.92 -6.44 -3.25
C CYS A 280 2.87 -6.10 -4.31
N LEU A 281 1.95 -5.17 -4.01
CA LEU A 281 0.99 -4.67 -5.00
C LEU A 281 1.71 -3.95 -6.16
N ASP A 282 2.68 -3.08 -5.87
CA ASP A 282 3.43 -2.39 -6.92
C ASP A 282 4.24 -3.37 -7.79
N GLU A 283 4.86 -4.38 -7.16
CA GLU A 283 5.56 -5.44 -7.89
C GLU A 283 4.60 -6.28 -8.74
N THR A 284 3.43 -6.66 -8.21
CA THR A 284 2.40 -7.39 -8.97
C THR A 284 1.86 -6.57 -10.13
N LYS A 285 1.70 -5.24 -10.00
CA LYS A 285 1.34 -4.34 -11.13
C LYS A 285 2.42 -4.37 -12.20
N PHE A 286 3.69 -4.27 -11.80
CA PHE A 286 4.83 -4.37 -12.72
C PHE A 286 4.85 -5.73 -13.44
N TYR A 287 4.72 -6.84 -12.71
CA TYR A 287 4.71 -8.20 -13.28
C TYR A 287 3.52 -8.48 -14.17
N THR A 288 2.33 -7.99 -13.81
CA THR A 288 1.15 -8.11 -14.67
C THR A 288 1.37 -7.41 -16.00
N LYS A 289 1.90 -6.17 -15.97
CA LYS A 289 2.27 -5.46 -17.19
C LYS A 289 3.34 -6.21 -17.98
N TYR A 290 4.44 -6.61 -17.34
CA TYR A 290 5.53 -7.31 -18.00
C TYR A 290 5.08 -8.64 -18.63
N TYR A 291 4.26 -9.42 -17.93
CA TYR A 291 3.68 -10.65 -18.45
C TYR A 291 2.85 -10.39 -19.70
N ASN A 292 1.94 -9.41 -19.67
CA ASN A 292 1.09 -9.09 -20.80
C ASN A 292 1.91 -8.63 -22.03
N ASP A 293 2.96 -7.84 -21.80
CA ASP A 293 3.87 -7.37 -22.86
C ASP A 293 4.75 -8.50 -23.43
N ASN A 294 4.98 -9.59 -22.66
CA ASN A 294 5.91 -10.66 -23.00
C ASN A 294 5.28 -12.06 -23.11
N LYS A 295 3.94 -12.19 -23.07
CA LYS A 295 3.21 -13.47 -22.99
C LYS A 295 3.55 -14.48 -24.09
N LYS A 296 4.06 -14.00 -25.24
CA LYS A 296 4.47 -14.85 -26.37
C LYS A 296 5.90 -15.39 -26.24
N LYS A 297 6.64 -14.97 -25.20
CA LYS A 297 7.99 -15.46 -24.90
C LYS A 297 7.87 -16.63 -23.92
N ASN A 298 8.85 -17.54 -23.92
CA ASN A 298 8.89 -18.69 -23.01
C ASN A 298 9.14 -18.26 -21.56
N ILE A 299 8.16 -17.59 -20.95
CA ILE A 299 8.20 -17.03 -19.60
C ILE A 299 6.90 -17.34 -18.87
N GLU A 300 6.98 -17.69 -17.59
CA GLU A 300 5.82 -17.76 -16.69
C GLU A 300 6.09 -17.09 -15.36
N PHE A 301 5.00 -16.68 -14.71
CA PHE A 301 5.01 -16.09 -13.39
C PHE A 301 4.19 -16.96 -12.45
N VAL A 302 4.55 -16.95 -11.18
CA VAL A 302 3.77 -17.57 -10.11
C VAL A 302 4.00 -16.83 -8.81
N ALA A 303 2.94 -16.51 -8.08
CA ALA A 303 3.05 -15.88 -6.77
C ALA A 303 2.79 -16.87 -5.65
N LEU A 304 3.61 -16.84 -4.60
CA LEU A 304 3.45 -17.60 -3.37
C LEU A 304 2.99 -16.64 -2.27
N ALA A 305 1.71 -16.71 -1.91
CA ALA A 305 1.06 -15.79 -0.98
C ALA A 305 1.19 -16.26 0.48
N PHE A 306 1.69 -15.36 1.33
CA PHE A 306 1.81 -15.50 2.77
C PHE A 306 0.88 -14.47 3.44
N GLU A 307 -0.33 -14.91 3.75
CA GLU A 307 -1.43 -14.05 4.15
C GLU A 307 -1.52 -13.88 5.68
N TYR A 308 -1.79 -12.64 6.11
CA TYR A 308 -2.11 -12.36 7.51
C TYR A 308 -3.47 -12.97 7.91
N ALA A 309 -4.40 -13.06 6.95
CA ALA A 309 -5.78 -13.44 7.20
C ALA A 309 -5.91 -14.72 8.06
N PRO A 310 -6.73 -14.70 9.13
CA PRO A 310 -6.73 -15.77 10.13
C PRO A 310 -7.25 -17.11 9.59
N THR A 311 -8.12 -17.09 8.57
CA THR A 311 -8.69 -18.28 7.96
C THR A 311 -8.30 -18.38 6.49
N LYS A 312 -8.26 -19.62 5.97
CA LYS A 312 -8.01 -19.90 4.55
C LYS A 312 -8.98 -19.15 3.63
N ASP A 313 -10.27 -19.14 3.95
CA ASP A 313 -11.29 -18.49 3.12
C ASP A 313 -11.07 -16.97 3.01
N LYS A 314 -10.69 -16.32 4.11
CA LYS A 314 -10.37 -14.89 4.11
C LYS A 314 -9.09 -14.59 3.34
N ALA A 315 -8.09 -15.47 3.42
CA ALA A 315 -6.87 -15.38 2.63
C ALA A 315 -7.17 -15.48 1.12
N ILE A 316 -7.93 -16.50 0.72
CA ILE A 316 -8.37 -16.70 -0.67
C ILE A 316 -9.20 -15.50 -1.16
N ALA A 317 -10.12 -14.97 -0.34
CA ALA A 317 -10.91 -13.80 -0.71
C ALA A 317 -10.04 -12.55 -0.97
N SER A 318 -8.99 -12.35 -0.17
CA SER A 318 -8.05 -11.23 -0.34
C SER A 318 -7.19 -11.40 -1.59
N ILE A 319 -6.70 -12.62 -1.85
CA ILE A 319 -5.98 -12.97 -3.08
C ILE A 319 -6.87 -12.76 -4.31
N ASN A 320 -8.11 -13.23 -4.29
CA ASN A 320 -9.06 -13.06 -5.40
C ASN A 320 -9.41 -11.59 -5.64
N ARG A 321 -9.52 -10.78 -4.57
CA ARG A 321 -9.71 -9.33 -4.68
C ARG A 321 -8.53 -8.68 -5.40
N LEU A 322 -7.29 -9.04 -5.04
CA LEU A 322 -6.09 -8.59 -5.74
C LEU A 322 -6.09 -9.04 -7.21
N LYS A 323 -6.28 -10.33 -7.48
CA LYS A 323 -6.32 -10.90 -8.84
C LYS A 323 -7.32 -10.16 -9.73
N LYS A 324 -8.52 -9.92 -9.22
CA LYS A 324 -9.58 -9.22 -9.96
C LYS A 324 -9.26 -7.74 -10.19
N ARG A 325 -8.72 -7.05 -9.19
CA ARG A 325 -8.45 -5.60 -9.27
C ARG A 325 -7.26 -5.24 -10.14
N ILE A 326 -6.27 -6.12 -10.21
CA ILE A 326 -5.03 -5.91 -10.98
C ILE A 326 -5.03 -6.73 -12.27
N GLU A 327 -6.04 -7.57 -12.48
CA GLU A 327 -6.16 -8.47 -13.63
C GLU A 327 -4.95 -9.40 -13.79
N VAL A 328 -4.51 -9.97 -12.66
CA VAL A 328 -3.30 -10.80 -12.60
C VAL A 328 -3.47 -12.04 -13.49
N PRO A 329 -2.63 -12.23 -14.53
CA PRO A 329 -2.82 -13.25 -15.55
C PRO A 329 -2.19 -14.60 -15.20
N TYR A 330 -1.57 -14.72 -14.03
CA TYR A 330 -0.79 -15.86 -13.58
C TYR A 330 -1.28 -16.38 -12.22
N PRO A 331 -0.97 -17.64 -11.85
CA PRO A 331 -1.45 -18.21 -10.59
C PRO A 331 -0.87 -17.52 -9.35
N ILE A 332 -1.72 -17.33 -8.34
CA ILE A 332 -1.33 -16.97 -6.98
C ILE A 332 -1.71 -18.13 -6.07
N LEU A 333 -0.70 -18.73 -5.44
CA LEU A 333 -0.81 -19.93 -4.61
C LEU A 333 -0.79 -19.54 -3.13
N LEU A 334 -1.70 -20.10 -2.34
CA LEU A 334 -1.74 -19.85 -0.90
C LEU A 334 -0.69 -20.70 -0.18
N ALA A 335 0.49 -20.14 0.04
CA ALA A 335 1.57 -20.79 0.77
C ALA A 335 1.34 -20.77 2.30
N GLN A 336 0.76 -19.69 2.83
CA GLN A 336 0.48 -19.54 4.26
C GLN A 336 -0.72 -18.62 4.52
N HIS A 337 -1.45 -18.87 5.60
CA HIS A 337 -2.39 -17.92 6.18
C HIS A 337 -2.21 -17.86 7.70
N GLY A 338 -2.82 -16.87 8.36
CA GLY A 338 -2.82 -16.69 9.82
C GLY A 338 -1.51 -16.16 10.42
N SER A 339 -0.45 -16.01 9.61
CA SER A 339 0.83 -15.46 10.05
C SER A 339 1.61 -14.91 8.87
N VAL A 340 2.36 -13.84 9.11
CA VAL A 340 3.33 -13.28 8.17
C VAL A 340 4.77 -13.57 8.60
N SER A 341 4.95 -14.49 9.55
CA SER A 341 6.25 -14.86 10.11
C SER A 341 7.20 -15.34 9.03
N LYS A 342 8.34 -14.65 8.93
CA LYS A 342 9.45 -14.96 8.04
C LYS A 342 10.11 -16.31 8.33
N LYS A 343 10.13 -16.70 9.61
CA LYS A 343 10.61 -18.01 10.04
C LYS A 343 9.71 -19.13 9.51
N LEU A 344 8.38 -19.00 9.68
CA LEU A 344 7.43 -20.00 9.18
C LEU A 344 7.44 -20.07 7.64
N ALA A 345 7.64 -18.93 6.98
CA ALA A 345 7.80 -18.89 5.54
C ALA A 345 9.07 -19.64 5.08
N GLN A 346 10.17 -19.47 5.80
CA GLN A 346 11.40 -20.21 5.53
C GLN A 346 11.24 -21.72 5.78
N GLU A 347 10.49 -22.15 6.79
CA GLU A 347 10.22 -23.58 7.03
C GLU A 347 9.53 -24.25 5.83
N LYS A 348 8.73 -23.47 5.08
CA LYS A 348 8.07 -23.92 3.85
C LYS A 348 8.94 -23.81 2.59
N LEU A 349 9.99 -22.99 2.65
CA LEU A 349 10.97 -22.79 1.59
C LEU A 349 12.38 -23.05 2.16
N PRO A 350 12.67 -24.29 2.59
CA PRO A 350 13.85 -24.60 3.41
C PRO A 350 15.16 -24.40 2.65
N MET A 351 15.12 -24.41 1.31
CA MET A 351 16.25 -24.15 0.44
C MET A 351 16.78 -22.71 0.54
N LEU A 352 15.95 -21.75 0.98
CA LEU A 352 16.37 -20.37 1.17
C LEU A 352 17.09 -20.20 2.52
N ASN A 353 18.20 -19.47 2.50
CA ASN A 353 18.96 -19.10 3.71
C ASN A 353 18.07 -18.39 4.75
N HIS A 354 17.11 -17.58 4.29
CA HIS A 354 15.97 -17.02 5.04
C HIS A 354 14.98 -16.34 4.07
N VAL A 355 13.76 -16.04 4.54
CA VAL A 355 12.83 -15.15 3.82
C VAL A 355 12.82 -13.81 4.53
N LEU A 356 13.53 -12.79 4.02
CA LEU A 356 13.71 -11.53 4.77
C LEU A 356 12.47 -10.62 4.70
N SER A 357 11.90 -10.48 3.50
CA SER A 357 10.84 -9.50 3.22
C SER A 357 9.77 -10.06 2.30
N TYR A 358 8.62 -9.38 2.28
CA TYR A 358 7.71 -9.47 1.16
C TYR A 358 7.69 -8.06 0.54
N PRO A 359 7.86 -7.92 -0.78
CA PRO A 359 8.10 -9.02 -1.70
C PRO A 359 9.51 -9.61 -1.64
N THR A 360 9.70 -10.78 -2.26
CA THR A 360 11.00 -11.34 -2.68
C THR A 360 10.77 -12.06 -4.01
N THR A 361 11.62 -11.80 -5.00
CA THR A 361 11.52 -12.39 -6.33
C THR A 361 12.63 -13.40 -6.56
N ILE A 362 12.29 -14.56 -7.13
CA ILE A 362 13.23 -15.61 -7.52
C ILE A 362 13.08 -15.82 -9.02
N ILE A 363 14.20 -15.69 -9.74
CA ILE A 363 14.27 -15.82 -11.19
C ILE A 363 14.96 -17.14 -11.51
N ILE A 364 14.24 -18.01 -12.22
CA ILE A 364 14.66 -19.36 -12.57
C ILE A 364 14.75 -19.46 -14.09
N ASP A 365 15.82 -20.05 -14.62
CA ASP A 365 15.96 -20.24 -16.07
C ASP A 365 15.21 -21.47 -16.61
N LYS A 366 15.27 -21.67 -17.92
CA LYS A 366 14.63 -22.78 -18.64
C LYS A 366 15.13 -24.17 -18.20
N LYS A 367 16.28 -24.23 -17.51
CA LYS A 367 16.87 -25.46 -16.95
C LYS A 367 16.53 -25.66 -15.47
N LYS A 368 15.57 -24.88 -14.96
CA LYS A 368 15.12 -24.88 -13.56
C LYS A 368 16.23 -24.48 -12.55
N GLN A 369 17.26 -23.75 -13.00
CA GLN A 369 18.30 -23.24 -12.11
C GLN A 369 17.95 -21.84 -11.62
N VAL A 370 18.17 -21.57 -10.33
CA VAL A 370 18.01 -20.22 -9.77
C VAL A 370 19.14 -19.33 -10.26
N ARG A 371 18.79 -18.23 -10.93
CA ARG A 371 19.74 -17.29 -11.52
C ARG A 371 19.87 -16.00 -10.75
N LYS A 372 18.80 -15.57 -10.08
CA LYS A 372 18.79 -14.39 -9.22
C LYS A 372 17.70 -14.51 -8.17
N ILE A 373 17.99 -14.06 -6.95
CA ILE A 373 16.98 -13.80 -5.93
C ILE A 373 17.09 -12.31 -5.58
N HIS A 374 15.97 -11.59 -5.58
CA HIS A 374 15.93 -10.16 -5.27
C HIS A 374 14.96 -9.93 -4.12
N THR A 375 15.49 -9.48 -2.99
CA THR A 375 14.74 -9.22 -1.76
C THR A 375 14.22 -7.79 -1.74
N GLY A 376 12.92 -7.63 -1.48
CA GLY A 376 12.24 -6.33 -1.46
C GLY A 376 11.94 -5.81 -2.86
N PHE A 377 11.26 -4.66 -2.91
CA PHE A 377 10.91 -3.99 -4.16
C PHE A 377 10.88 -2.50 -3.97
N ASN A 378 11.64 -1.77 -4.80
CA ASN A 378 11.59 -0.31 -4.85
C ASN A 378 10.37 0.07 -5.71
N GLY A 379 9.28 0.52 -5.09
CA GLY A 379 8.08 0.94 -5.81
C GLY A 379 8.27 2.26 -6.58
N PRO A 380 7.30 2.68 -7.41
CA PRO A 380 7.46 3.87 -8.23
C PRO A 380 7.60 5.17 -7.40
N ALA A 381 7.21 5.17 -6.12
CA ALA A 381 7.49 6.25 -5.18
C ALA A 381 9.00 6.55 -4.99
N THR A 382 9.86 5.61 -5.36
CA THR A 382 11.33 5.74 -5.26
C THR A 382 11.98 6.42 -6.47
N GLY A 383 11.20 6.81 -7.48
CA GLY A 383 11.67 7.53 -8.66
C GLY A 383 12.74 6.76 -9.43
N GLY A 384 13.93 7.35 -9.59
CA GLY A 384 15.02 6.76 -10.37
C GLY A 384 15.42 5.35 -9.95
N ALA A 385 15.27 4.99 -8.66
CA ALA A 385 15.56 3.63 -8.20
C ALA A 385 14.60 2.58 -8.76
N TYR A 386 13.33 2.94 -8.97
CA TYR A 386 12.36 2.09 -9.65
C TYR A 386 12.69 1.95 -11.14
N THR A 387 13.06 3.05 -11.81
CA THR A 387 13.51 3.02 -13.20
C THR A 387 14.70 2.08 -13.39
N THR A 388 15.74 2.19 -12.55
CA THR A 388 16.89 1.28 -12.59
C THR A 388 16.47 -0.18 -12.37
N PHE A 389 15.58 -0.46 -11.41
CA PHE A 389 15.08 -1.82 -11.20
C PHE A 389 14.38 -2.38 -12.46
N VAL A 390 13.54 -1.59 -13.12
CA VAL A 390 12.82 -2.01 -14.34
C VAL A 390 13.80 -2.33 -15.46
N GLU A 391 14.81 -1.48 -15.69
CA GLU A 391 15.84 -1.68 -16.73
C GLU A 391 16.69 -2.93 -16.44
N GLU A 392 17.12 -3.12 -15.20
CA GLU A 392 17.89 -4.30 -14.79
C GLU A 392 17.08 -5.59 -14.91
N PHE A 393 15.80 -5.56 -14.53
CA PHE A 393 14.91 -6.71 -14.65
C PHE A 393 14.71 -7.10 -16.12
N ASP A 394 14.36 -6.14 -16.98
CA ASP A 394 14.16 -6.38 -18.42
C ASP A 394 15.43 -6.91 -19.09
N SER A 395 16.59 -6.29 -18.79
CA SER A 395 17.88 -6.74 -19.32
C SER A 395 18.23 -8.16 -18.89
N PHE A 396 18.01 -8.49 -17.61
CA PHE A 396 18.36 -9.78 -17.05
C PHE A 396 17.45 -10.90 -17.58
N VAL A 397 16.13 -10.70 -17.51
CA VAL A 397 15.15 -11.68 -18.00
C VAL A 397 15.26 -11.82 -19.53
N GLY A 398 15.49 -10.73 -20.25
CA GLY A 398 15.75 -10.76 -21.69
C GLY A 398 16.92 -11.68 -22.08
N LYS A 399 18.03 -11.66 -21.32
CA LYS A 399 19.15 -12.59 -21.52
C LYS A 399 18.74 -14.03 -21.32
N LEU A 400 18.03 -14.35 -20.22
CA LEU A 400 17.57 -15.71 -19.94
C LEU A 400 16.59 -16.26 -20.99
N LEU A 401 15.83 -15.38 -21.64
CA LEU A 401 14.91 -15.78 -22.71
C LEU A 401 15.63 -16.13 -24.02
N LEU A 402 16.84 -15.59 -24.23
CA LEU A 402 17.68 -15.86 -25.40
C LEU A 402 18.61 -17.07 -25.22
N GLU A 403 18.95 -17.43 -23.98
CA GLU A 403 19.60 -18.70 -23.62
C GLU A 403 18.71 -19.91 -23.96
#